data_AF-A0A954R999-F1
#
_entry.id   AF-A0A954R999-F1
#
_cell.length_a   1.000
_cell.length_b   1.000
_cell.length_c   1.000
_cell.angle_alpha   90.00
_cell.angle_beta   90.00
_cell.angle_gamma   90.00
#
_symmetry.space_group_name_H-M   'P 1'
#
loop_
_entity.id
_entity.type
_entity.pdbx_description
1 polymer ?
#
loop_
_entity_poly.entity_id
_entity_poly.type
_entity_poly.pdbx_seq_one_letter_code
_entity_poly.pdbx_strand_id
1 'polypeptide(L)'
;MNARSVAVEPETALAARARRWMQSVAAYPFVTSDVEVIETHISYVYLTDRFVFKLKKPVRYEFLDFSTAEARRQACCEEVRLNRRLARDIYLDVVPITVDDGHFHLGGDGKPVDWLVKMRRLPADRAMDELIRRGELTEAHVGQVAKTLANFYQQAPPVSLRCESYRQAIAQHVRANHLELSREVHQLPEPMIRRVWQAQQRVLQLWPDLLTTRVCDGRIVDGHGDLRPEHIYLAPSPTVIDCIEFNSDFRQIDVLDELCFLDMECVRLG
;
A
#
# COMPACT_ATOMS: atom_id res chain seq x y z
N MET A 1 -12.79 -3.09 2.69
CA MET A 1 -13.51 -1.83 3.02
C MET A 1 -14.31 -1.41 1.80
N ASN A 2 -15.64 -1.27 1.91
CA ASN A 2 -16.45 -0.63 0.86
C ASN A 2 -16.27 0.89 0.99
N ALA A 3 -15.29 1.44 0.28
CA ALA A 3 -15.07 2.88 0.22
C ALA A 3 -16.26 3.51 -0.53
N ARG A 4 -17.11 4.26 0.18
CA ARG A 4 -18.14 5.06 -0.49
C ARG A 4 -17.44 6.20 -1.22
N SER A 5 -17.54 6.20 -2.55
CA SER A 5 -17.04 7.30 -3.37
C SER A 5 -17.87 8.55 -3.10
N VAL A 6 -17.21 9.65 -2.77
CA VAL A 6 -17.81 10.99 -2.80
C VAL A 6 -17.89 11.42 -4.26
N ALA A 7 -18.89 12.22 -4.63
CA ALA A 7 -18.99 12.75 -5.99
C ALA A 7 -17.69 13.47 -6.39
N VAL A 8 -17.04 12.99 -7.44
CA VAL A 8 -15.90 13.63 -8.08
C VAL A 8 -16.37 14.17 -9.42
N GLU A 9 -15.83 15.31 -9.84
CA GLU A 9 -16.02 15.73 -11.22
C GLU A 9 -15.55 14.63 -12.18
N PRO A 10 -16.29 14.36 -13.26
CA PRO A 10 -15.90 13.35 -14.23
C PRO A 10 -14.49 13.64 -14.76
N GLU A 11 -13.73 12.58 -15.00
CA GLU A 11 -12.39 12.68 -15.60
C GLU A 11 -12.45 13.56 -16.85
N THR A 12 -11.58 14.57 -16.91
CA THR A 12 -11.55 15.47 -18.06
C THR A 12 -11.21 14.68 -19.33
N ALA A 13 -11.76 15.10 -20.48
CA ALA A 13 -11.44 14.47 -21.77
C ALA A 13 -9.93 14.46 -22.07
N LEU A 14 -9.19 15.45 -21.56
CA LEU A 14 -7.74 15.53 -21.68
C LEU A 14 -7.03 14.44 -20.85
N ALA A 15 -7.43 14.24 -19.60
CA ALA A 15 -6.88 13.19 -18.74
C ALA A 15 -7.18 11.78 -19.30
N ALA A 16 -8.40 11.55 -19.80
CA ALA A 16 -8.75 10.28 -20.44
C ALA A 16 -7.96 10.01 -21.74
N ARG A 17 -7.56 11.05 -22.48
CA ARG A 17 -6.66 10.93 -23.64
C ARG A 17 -5.23 10.63 -23.20
N ALA A 18 -4.72 11.31 -22.16
CA ALA A 18 -3.40 11.05 -21.58
C ALA A 18 -3.28 9.59 -21.08
N ARG A 19 -4.30 9.10 -20.36
CA ARG A 19 -4.38 7.70 -19.90
C ARG A 19 -4.25 6.70 -21.05
N ARG A 20 -5.03 6.90 -22.12
CA ARG A 20 -4.97 6.02 -23.30
C ARG A 20 -3.63 6.11 -24.02
N TRP A 21 -3.07 7.31 -24.11
CA TRP A 21 -1.75 7.52 -24.73
C TRP A 21 -0.65 6.73 -24.02
N MET A 22 -0.67 6.65 -22.68
CA MET A 22 0.30 5.86 -21.89
C MET A 22 0.31 4.35 -22.22
N GLN A 23 -0.72 3.82 -22.86
CA GLN A 23 -0.77 2.41 -23.30
C GLN A 23 0.07 2.16 -24.57
N SER A 24 0.46 3.22 -25.28
CA SER A 24 1.29 3.12 -26.48
C SER A 24 2.76 3.02 -26.11
N VAL A 25 3.50 2.11 -26.76
CA VAL A 25 4.98 2.05 -26.66
C VAL A 25 5.65 3.37 -27.05
N ALA A 26 5.01 4.16 -27.93
CA ALA A 26 5.50 5.47 -28.36
C ALA A 26 5.38 6.56 -27.29
N ALA A 27 4.70 6.30 -26.17
CA ALA A 27 4.60 7.25 -25.05
C ALA A 27 5.91 7.39 -24.26
N TYR A 28 6.82 6.41 -24.41
CA TYR A 28 8.02 6.30 -23.59
C TYR A 28 9.26 6.76 -24.35
N PRO A 29 10.14 7.58 -23.74
CA PRO A 29 11.35 8.07 -24.39
C PRO A 29 12.47 7.02 -24.47
N PHE A 30 12.13 5.75 -24.30
CA PHE A 30 13.05 4.61 -24.32
C PHE A 30 12.38 3.44 -25.04
N VAL A 31 13.19 2.50 -25.53
CA VAL A 31 12.69 1.30 -26.19
C VAL A 31 11.99 0.41 -25.17
N THR A 32 10.73 0.07 -25.46
CA THR A 32 9.94 -0.98 -24.78
C THR A 32 9.17 -1.76 -25.83
N SER A 33 9.09 -3.07 -25.66
CA SER A 33 8.43 -3.98 -26.59
C SER A 33 6.91 -3.98 -26.46
N ASP A 34 6.43 -3.90 -25.22
CA ASP A 34 5.01 -3.87 -24.88
C ASP A 34 4.76 -2.98 -23.64
N VAL A 35 3.49 -2.70 -23.39
CA VAL A 35 2.99 -1.97 -22.22
C VAL A 35 1.79 -2.72 -21.65
N GLU A 36 2.03 -3.49 -20.59
CA GLU A 36 0.95 -4.12 -19.84
C GLU A 36 0.29 -3.09 -18.93
N VAL A 37 -1.05 -3.14 -18.83
CA VAL A 37 -1.83 -2.22 -17.99
C VAL A 37 -2.54 -3.01 -16.91
N ILE A 38 -2.20 -2.72 -15.65
CA ILE A 38 -2.91 -3.23 -14.48
C ILE A 38 -3.77 -2.11 -13.91
N GLU A 39 -5.07 -2.37 -13.78
CA GLU A 39 -6.00 -1.44 -13.14
C GLU A 39 -6.27 -1.88 -11.69
N THR A 40 -5.96 -1.00 -10.74
CA THR A 40 -6.30 -1.20 -9.32
C THR A 40 -7.53 -0.39 -8.95
N HIS A 41 -7.97 -0.45 -7.69
CA HIS A 41 -9.10 0.35 -7.24
C HIS A 41 -8.86 1.86 -7.41
N ILE A 42 -7.61 2.33 -7.25
CA ILE A 42 -7.27 3.76 -7.19
C ILE A 42 -6.17 4.18 -8.17
N SER A 43 -5.65 3.29 -9.00
CA SER A 43 -4.57 3.60 -9.94
C SER A 43 -4.63 2.78 -11.22
N TYR A 44 -3.96 3.28 -12.26
CA TYR A 44 -3.53 2.52 -13.43
C TYR A 44 -2.01 2.34 -13.33
N VAL A 45 -1.53 1.14 -13.58
CA VAL A 45 -0.11 0.78 -13.53
C VAL A 45 0.31 0.31 -14.93
N TYR A 46 1.27 1.00 -15.53
CA TYR A 46 1.81 0.70 -16.85
C TYR A 46 3.17 0.02 -16.69
N LEU A 47 3.27 -1.25 -17.09
CA LEU A 47 4.48 -2.04 -16.99
C LEU A 47 5.16 -2.08 -18.35
N THR A 48 6.30 -1.41 -18.46
CA THR A 48 7.20 -1.48 -19.62
C THR A 48 8.28 -2.54 -19.37
N ASP A 49 9.17 -2.81 -20.31
CA ASP A 49 10.23 -3.81 -20.12
C ASP A 49 11.14 -3.52 -18.91
N ARG A 50 11.34 -2.23 -18.57
CA ARG A 50 12.34 -1.79 -17.56
C ARG A 50 11.77 -0.95 -16.42
N PHE A 51 10.67 -0.26 -16.67
CA PHE A 51 10.08 0.70 -15.74
C PHE A 51 8.59 0.44 -15.56
N VAL A 52 8.07 0.86 -14.42
CA VAL A 52 6.65 0.88 -14.12
C VAL A 52 6.22 2.31 -13.86
N PHE A 53 5.08 2.71 -14.40
CA PHE A 53 4.49 4.03 -14.18
C PHE A 53 3.13 3.88 -13.53
N LYS A 54 2.91 4.50 -12.37
CA LYS A 54 1.63 4.45 -11.66
C LYS A 54 0.94 5.80 -11.77
N LEU A 55 -0.23 5.80 -12.40
CA LEU A 55 -1.14 6.94 -12.53
C LEU A 55 -2.28 6.80 -11.52
N LYS A 56 -2.46 7.79 -10.65
CA LYS A 56 -3.58 7.78 -9.70
C LYS A 56 -4.89 8.12 -10.41
N LYS A 57 -5.98 7.44 -10.07
CA LYS A 57 -7.31 7.74 -10.62
C LYS A 57 -7.86 9.04 -10.01
N PRO A 58 -8.69 9.80 -10.75
CA PRO A 58 -9.35 10.99 -10.22
C PRO A 58 -10.52 10.58 -9.31
N VAL A 59 -10.23 10.11 -8.10
CA VAL A 59 -11.22 9.60 -7.13
C VAL A 59 -11.14 10.36 -5.81
N ARG A 60 -12.25 10.36 -5.07
CA ARG A 60 -12.34 10.90 -3.72
C ARG A 60 -13.16 9.96 -2.85
N TYR A 61 -12.52 9.48 -1.78
CA TYR A 61 -13.14 8.69 -0.71
C TYR A 61 -13.01 9.45 0.61
N GLU A 62 -13.59 8.91 1.68
CA GLU A 62 -13.53 9.53 3.02
C GLU A 62 -12.09 9.67 3.55
N PHE A 63 -11.18 8.79 3.12
CA PHE A 63 -9.79 8.73 3.56
C PHE A 63 -8.77 9.11 2.46
N LEU A 64 -9.25 9.55 1.28
CA LEU A 64 -8.42 9.74 0.10
C LEU A 64 -8.97 10.86 -0.80
N ASP A 65 -8.14 11.82 -1.19
CA ASP A 65 -8.51 12.80 -2.22
C ASP A 65 -7.47 12.87 -3.33
N PHE A 66 -7.81 12.29 -4.48
CA PHE A 66 -7.06 12.35 -5.74
C PHE A 66 -7.84 13.11 -6.82
N SER A 67 -8.83 13.93 -6.45
CA SER A 67 -9.73 14.60 -7.39
C SER A 67 -9.00 15.56 -8.34
N THR A 68 -7.94 16.23 -7.89
CA THR A 68 -7.18 17.19 -8.70
C THR A 68 -5.80 16.66 -9.09
N ALA A 69 -5.25 17.15 -10.21
CA ALA A 69 -3.90 16.80 -10.65
C ALA A 69 -2.82 17.19 -9.61
N GLU A 70 -3.01 18.30 -8.88
CA GLU A 70 -2.10 18.70 -7.80
C GLU A 70 -2.20 17.74 -6.60
N ALA A 71 -3.41 17.32 -6.21
CA ALA A 71 -3.57 16.32 -5.16
C ALA A 71 -2.89 14.99 -5.52
N ARG A 72 -3.01 14.57 -6.80
CA ARG A 72 -2.30 13.39 -7.31
C ARG A 72 -0.78 13.59 -7.34
N ARG A 73 -0.28 14.79 -7.64
CA ARG A 73 1.15 15.13 -7.55
C ARG A 73 1.67 14.91 -6.14
N GLN A 74 1.00 15.51 -5.14
CA GLN A 74 1.39 15.38 -3.73
C GLN A 74 1.39 13.92 -3.28
N ALA A 75 0.36 13.17 -3.68
CA ALA A 75 0.30 11.75 -3.39
C ALA A 75 1.42 10.94 -4.07
N CYS A 76 1.81 11.27 -5.30
CA CYS A 76 2.95 10.64 -5.96
C CYS A 76 4.26 10.94 -5.22
N CYS A 77 4.44 12.18 -4.75
CA CYS A 77 5.60 12.57 -3.96
C CYS A 77 5.66 11.80 -2.64
N GLU A 78 4.53 11.68 -1.93
CA GLU A 78 4.46 10.93 -0.68
C GLU A 78 4.69 9.43 -0.90
N GLU A 79 4.14 8.85 -1.96
CA GLU A 79 4.37 7.45 -2.32
C GLU A 79 5.86 7.17 -2.55
N VAL A 80 6.54 8.03 -3.33
CA VAL A 80 7.99 7.93 -3.56
C VAL A 80 8.76 8.10 -2.24
N ARG A 81 8.40 9.09 -1.43
CA ARG A 81 9.08 9.37 -0.15
C ARG A 81 8.97 8.18 0.81
N LEU A 82 7.77 7.64 0.99
CA LEU A 82 7.48 6.58 1.95
C LEU A 82 8.05 5.23 1.51
N ASN A 83 7.93 4.88 0.23
CA ASN A 83 8.41 3.60 -0.26
C ASN A 83 9.93 3.54 -0.40
N ARG A 84 10.62 4.68 -0.61
CA ARG A 84 12.10 4.70 -0.60
C ARG A 84 12.72 4.25 0.73
N ARG A 85 11.96 4.20 1.82
CA ARG A 85 12.40 3.65 3.12
C ARG A 85 12.77 2.16 3.02
N LEU A 86 12.08 1.39 2.18
CA LEU A 86 12.27 -0.06 1.98
C LEU A 86 12.58 -0.45 0.52
N ALA A 87 12.52 0.50 -0.42
CA ALA A 87 12.63 0.27 -1.86
C ALA A 87 13.33 1.44 -2.59
N ARG A 88 14.42 1.96 -2.00
CA ARG A 88 15.13 3.16 -2.46
C ARG A 88 15.44 3.18 -3.95
N ASP A 89 15.95 2.07 -4.49
CA ASP A 89 16.38 1.96 -5.90
C ASP A 89 15.26 1.53 -6.86
N ILE A 90 14.06 1.31 -6.32
CA ILE A 90 12.85 0.97 -7.07
C ILE A 90 12.01 2.21 -7.32
N TYR A 91 11.78 3.05 -6.31
CA TYR A 91 11.01 4.29 -6.48
C TYR A 91 11.92 5.42 -6.96
N LEU A 92 11.89 5.67 -8.28
CA LEU A 92 12.88 6.50 -8.95
C LEU A 92 12.54 7.98 -8.96
N ASP A 93 11.29 8.35 -9.30
CA ASP A 93 10.90 9.76 -9.37
C ASP A 93 9.38 9.96 -9.47
N VAL A 94 8.95 11.22 -9.42
CA VAL A 94 7.63 11.67 -9.86
C VAL A 94 7.77 12.38 -11.19
N VAL A 95 7.11 11.87 -12.24
CA VAL A 95 7.22 12.41 -13.61
C VAL A 95 5.89 12.99 -14.09
N PRO A 96 5.87 14.19 -14.70
CA PRO A 96 4.64 14.75 -15.26
C PRO A 96 4.28 14.08 -16.58
N ILE A 97 2.99 14.02 -16.87
CA ILE A 97 2.48 13.95 -18.24
C ILE A 97 2.19 15.39 -18.64
N THR A 98 2.81 15.88 -19.71
CA THR A 98 2.57 17.23 -20.24
C THR A 98 1.89 17.17 -21.59
N VAL A 99 1.26 18.26 -21.99
CA VAL A 99 0.73 18.44 -23.34
C VAL A 99 1.34 19.69 -23.97
N ASP A 100 1.87 19.55 -25.18
CA ASP A 100 2.39 20.65 -25.99
C ASP A 100 1.94 20.46 -27.45
N ASP A 101 1.42 21.52 -28.07
CA ASP A 101 0.82 21.50 -29.41
C ASP A 101 -0.11 20.29 -29.67
N GLY A 102 -0.89 19.88 -28.66
CA GLY A 102 -1.83 18.76 -28.72
C GLY A 102 -1.20 17.36 -28.62
N HIS A 103 0.12 17.26 -28.47
CA HIS A 103 0.89 16.04 -28.29
C HIS A 103 1.24 15.83 -26.81
N PHE A 104 1.17 14.59 -26.34
CA PHE A 104 1.53 14.25 -24.97
C PHE A 104 3.01 13.89 -24.88
N HIS A 105 3.63 14.28 -23.75
CA HIS A 105 5.02 13.96 -23.44
C HIS A 105 5.14 13.44 -22.01
N LEU A 106 6.03 12.46 -21.81
CA LEU A 106 6.37 11.92 -20.51
C LEU A 106 7.62 12.64 -20.00
N GLY A 107 7.48 13.45 -18.96
CA GLY A 107 8.58 14.26 -18.43
C GLY A 107 8.94 15.46 -19.30
N GLY A 108 8.01 16.02 -20.07
CA GLY A 108 8.23 17.25 -20.84
C GLY A 108 8.18 18.52 -19.97
N ASP A 109 8.57 19.66 -20.54
CA ASP A 109 8.64 20.97 -19.85
C ASP A 109 7.32 21.76 -19.90
N GLY A 110 6.31 21.24 -20.59
CA GLY A 110 4.99 21.87 -20.73
C GLY A 110 4.16 21.85 -19.45
N LYS A 111 2.93 22.38 -19.50
CA LYS A 111 2.00 22.33 -18.36
C LYS A 111 1.62 20.87 -18.06
N PRO A 112 1.81 20.38 -16.82
CA PRO A 112 1.40 19.03 -16.44
C PRO A 112 -0.12 18.87 -16.50
N VAL A 113 -0.58 17.83 -17.17
CA VAL A 113 -1.97 17.37 -17.15
C VAL A 113 -2.22 16.36 -16.03
N ASP A 114 -1.19 15.59 -15.67
CA ASP A 114 -1.19 14.67 -14.53
C ASP A 114 0.23 14.28 -14.14
N TRP A 115 0.36 13.43 -13.11
CA TRP A 115 1.63 12.99 -12.55
C TRP A 115 1.66 11.47 -12.35
N LEU A 116 2.85 10.90 -12.50
CA LEU A 116 3.10 9.47 -12.39
C LEU A 116 4.21 9.21 -11.39
N VAL A 117 4.07 8.13 -10.61
CA VAL A 117 5.22 7.54 -9.91
C VAL A 117 6.00 6.69 -10.91
N LYS A 118 7.29 6.97 -11.11
CA LYS A 118 8.21 6.19 -11.94
C LYS A 118 8.98 5.22 -11.06
N MET A 119 8.89 3.93 -11.38
CA MET A 119 9.54 2.85 -10.66
C MET A 119 10.37 1.98 -11.58
N ARG A 120 11.37 1.27 -11.04
CA ARG A 120 12.03 0.16 -11.73
C ARG A 120 11.09 -1.05 -11.75
N ARG A 121 11.01 -1.75 -12.88
CA ARG A 121 10.24 -3.01 -12.94
C ARG A 121 10.95 -4.08 -12.12
N LEU A 122 10.22 -4.65 -11.17
CA LEU A 122 10.66 -5.81 -10.40
C LEU A 122 10.26 -7.10 -11.14
N PRO A 123 11.09 -8.15 -11.06
CA PRO A 123 10.79 -9.44 -11.67
C PRO A 123 9.63 -10.12 -10.94
N ALA A 124 8.52 -10.36 -11.64
CA ALA A 124 7.28 -10.91 -11.06
C ALA A 124 7.49 -12.31 -10.44
N ASP A 125 8.37 -13.12 -11.03
CA ASP A 125 8.77 -14.43 -10.50
C ASP A 125 9.60 -14.35 -9.21
N ARG A 126 9.86 -13.16 -8.68
CA ARG A 126 10.53 -12.94 -7.40
C ARG A 126 9.62 -12.34 -6.33
N ALA A 127 8.36 -12.09 -6.64
CA ALA A 127 7.38 -11.71 -5.64
C ALA A 127 7.19 -12.86 -4.63
N MET A 128 7.09 -12.53 -3.34
CA MET A 128 7.07 -13.52 -2.27
C MET A 128 5.81 -14.37 -2.32
N ASP A 129 4.67 -13.81 -2.74
CA ASP A 129 3.43 -14.56 -2.97
C ASP A 129 3.59 -15.64 -4.06
N GLU A 130 4.30 -15.32 -5.15
CA GLU A 130 4.57 -16.27 -6.22
C GLU A 130 5.55 -17.38 -5.81
N LEU A 131 6.52 -17.05 -4.96
CA LEU A 131 7.41 -18.06 -4.37
C LEU A 131 6.67 -18.97 -3.39
N ILE A 132 5.71 -18.45 -2.62
CA ILE A 132 4.85 -19.28 -1.75
C ILE A 132 4.02 -20.23 -2.61
N ARG A 133 3.31 -19.74 -3.64
CA ARG A 133 2.46 -20.56 -4.50
C ARG A 133 3.21 -21.69 -5.20
N ARG A 134 4.48 -21.47 -5.54
CA ARG A 134 5.36 -22.48 -6.17
C ARG A 134 6.07 -23.40 -5.17
N GLY A 135 5.94 -23.16 -3.86
CA GLY A 135 6.67 -23.92 -2.83
C GLY A 135 8.18 -23.65 -2.83
N GLU A 136 8.60 -22.48 -3.32
CA GLU A 136 10.00 -22.08 -3.48
C GLU A 136 10.46 -21.08 -2.41
N LEU A 137 9.57 -20.65 -1.51
CA LEU A 137 9.94 -19.84 -0.36
C LEU A 137 10.76 -20.68 0.62
N THR A 138 11.93 -20.17 1.03
CA THR A 138 12.85 -20.88 1.94
C THR A 138 12.96 -20.14 3.27
N GLU A 139 13.42 -20.84 4.32
CA GLU A 139 13.72 -20.19 5.61
C GLU A 139 14.77 -19.07 5.46
N ALA A 140 15.72 -19.21 4.53
CA ALA A 140 16.71 -18.18 4.25
C ALA A 140 16.06 -16.91 3.68
N HIS A 141 15.07 -17.06 2.78
CA HIS A 141 14.28 -15.92 2.29
C HIS A 141 13.53 -15.22 3.43
N VAL A 142 12.85 -16.00 4.28
CA VAL A 142 12.11 -15.47 5.43
C VAL A 142 13.04 -14.74 6.39
N GLY A 143 14.21 -15.31 6.69
CA GLY A 143 15.22 -14.69 7.55
C GLY A 143 15.74 -13.36 6.99
N GLN A 144 15.90 -13.24 5.67
CA GLN A 144 16.28 -11.98 5.03
C GLN A 144 15.17 -10.93 5.15
N VAL A 145 13.92 -11.30 4.88
CA VAL A 145 12.76 -10.39 5.01
C VAL A 145 12.63 -9.91 6.46
N ALA A 146 12.68 -10.83 7.43
CA ALA A 146 12.61 -10.51 8.85
C ALA A 146 13.73 -9.55 9.28
N LYS A 147 14.96 -9.75 8.78
CA LYS A 147 16.08 -8.84 9.05
C LYS A 147 15.86 -7.45 8.47
N THR A 148 15.39 -7.35 7.22
CA THR A 148 15.07 -6.07 6.57
C THR A 148 13.99 -5.31 7.35
N LEU A 149 12.90 -5.99 7.71
CA LEU A 149 11.80 -5.37 8.45
C LEU A 149 12.21 -4.98 9.87
N ALA A 150 12.96 -5.84 10.59
CA ALA A 150 13.46 -5.53 11.92
C ALA A 150 14.34 -4.26 11.92
N ASN A 151 15.24 -4.13 10.94
CA ASN A 151 16.07 -2.94 10.79
C ASN A 151 15.23 -1.69 10.51
N PHE A 152 14.20 -1.81 9.65
CA PHE A 152 13.28 -0.72 9.35
C PHE A 152 12.53 -0.25 10.60
N TYR A 153 11.91 -1.16 11.36
CA TYR A 153 11.16 -0.81 12.56
C TYR A 153 12.04 -0.26 13.69
N GLN A 154 13.28 -0.72 13.83
CA GLN A 154 14.22 -0.16 14.81
C GLN A 154 14.61 1.29 14.50
N GLN A 155 14.56 1.70 13.23
CA GLN A 155 14.89 3.05 12.79
C GLN A 155 13.65 3.94 12.66
N ALA A 156 12.45 3.35 12.67
CA ALA A 156 11.20 4.09 12.56
C ALA A 156 10.92 4.85 13.87
N PRO A 157 10.66 6.17 13.81
CA PRO A 157 10.35 6.93 15.01
C PRO A 157 9.02 6.47 15.61
N PRO A 158 8.93 6.35 16.94
CA PRO A 158 7.68 5.99 17.60
C PRO A 158 6.64 7.10 17.42
N VAL A 159 5.39 6.70 17.22
CA VAL A 159 4.24 7.60 17.15
C VAL A 159 3.91 8.09 18.56
N SER A 160 3.79 9.40 18.73
CA SER A 160 3.40 9.99 20.01
C SER A 160 1.90 9.78 20.24
N LEU A 161 1.57 8.79 21.08
CA LEU A 161 0.20 8.42 21.44
C LEU A 161 0.04 8.35 22.96
N ARG A 162 -1.18 8.65 23.43
CA ARG A 162 -1.55 8.37 24.82
C ARG A 162 -1.92 6.89 24.94
N CYS A 163 -1.40 6.21 25.95
CA CYS A 163 -1.70 4.79 26.19
C CYS A 163 -3.21 4.51 26.20
N GLU A 164 -3.98 5.37 26.86
CA GLU A 164 -5.44 5.22 26.93
C GLU A 164 -6.11 5.34 25.56
N SER A 165 -5.67 6.30 24.73
CA SER A 165 -6.19 6.47 23.37
C SER A 165 -5.92 5.24 22.50
N TYR A 166 -4.72 4.64 22.62
CA TYR A 166 -4.39 3.42 21.88
C TYR A 166 -5.26 2.24 22.30
N ARG A 167 -5.44 2.01 23.62
CA ARG A 167 -6.33 0.93 24.11
C ARG A 167 -7.76 1.12 23.63
N GLN A 168 -8.27 2.35 23.67
CA GLN A 168 -9.61 2.67 23.19
C GLN A 168 -9.75 2.41 21.69
N ALA A 169 -8.75 2.78 20.89
CA ALA A 169 -8.74 2.52 19.44
C ALA A 169 -8.79 1.00 19.15
N ILE A 170 -7.97 0.18 19.81
CA ILE A 170 -8.00 -1.27 19.64
C ILE A 170 -9.36 -1.85 20.05
N ALA A 171 -9.93 -1.41 21.18
CA ALA A 171 -11.26 -1.86 21.61
C ALA A 171 -12.35 -1.48 20.61
N GLN A 172 -12.27 -0.29 20.01
CA GLN A 172 -13.17 0.16 18.96
C GLN A 172 -13.01 -0.66 17.67
N HIS A 173 -11.79 -0.96 17.24
CA HIS A 173 -11.53 -1.82 16.08
C HIS A 173 -12.10 -3.23 16.26
N VAL A 174 -11.83 -3.84 17.42
CA VAL A 174 -12.39 -5.14 17.78
C VAL A 174 -13.92 -5.10 17.71
N ARG A 175 -14.56 -4.03 18.22
CA ARG A 175 -16.02 -3.86 18.18
C ARG A 175 -16.55 -3.66 16.76
N ALA A 176 -15.89 -2.82 15.98
CA ALA A 176 -16.25 -2.55 14.60
C ALA A 176 -16.17 -3.83 13.74
N ASN A 177 -15.10 -4.62 13.90
CA ASN A 177 -14.93 -5.90 13.22
C ASN A 177 -16.03 -6.88 13.59
N HIS A 178 -16.39 -6.99 14.87
CA HIS A 178 -17.52 -7.85 15.28
C HIS A 178 -18.84 -7.41 14.65
N LEU A 179 -19.14 -6.11 14.63
CA LEU A 179 -20.35 -5.58 14.01
C LEU A 179 -20.38 -5.82 12.50
N GLU A 180 -19.25 -5.62 11.81
CA GLU A 180 -19.14 -5.85 10.37
C GLU A 180 -19.31 -7.33 10.02
N LEU A 181 -18.55 -8.21 10.68
CA LEU A 181 -18.59 -9.65 10.42
C LEU A 181 -19.95 -10.28 10.77
N SER A 182 -20.72 -9.67 11.68
CA SER A 182 -22.06 -10.12 12.05
C SER A 182 -23.14 -9.70 11.05
N ARG A 183 -22.80 -8.94 10.00
CA ARG A 183 -23.78 -8.59 8.96
C ARG A 183 -24.12 -9.82 8.11
N GLU A 184 -25.41 -9.99 7.85
CA GLU A 184 -25.96 -11.13 7.10
C GLU A 184 -25.36 -11.28 5.70
N VAL A 185 -24.93 -10.17 5.07
CA VAL A 185 -24.32 -10.15 3.73
C VAL A 185 -23.09 -11.06 3.63
N HIS A 186 -22.34 -11.26 4.73
CA HIS A 186 -21.14 -12.08 4.75
C HIS A 186 -21.41 -13.57 4.96
N GLN A 187 -22.62 -13.93 5.41
CA GLN A 187 -23.05 -15.33 5.64
C GLN A 187 -22.08 -16.15 6.51
N LEU A 188 -21.38 -15.49 7.44
CA LEU A 188 -20.42 -16.12 8.34
C LEU A 188 -21.13 -16.80 9.54
N PRO A 189 -20.65 -17.97 10.02
CA PRO A 189 -21.26 -18.63 11.16
C PRO A 189 -21.19 -17.81 12.46
N GLU A 190 -22.35 -17.49 13.02
CA GLU A 190 -22.48 -16.72 14.26
C GLU A 190 -21.64 -17.29 15.43
N PRO A 191 -21.60 -18.62 15.68
CA PRO A 191 -20.80 -19.17 16.77
C PRO A 191 -19.28 -18.92 16.59
N MET A 192 -18.81 -18.88 15.34
CA MET A 192 -17.41 -18.60 15.02
C MET A 192 -17.08 -17.13 15.31
N ILE A 193 -17.91 -16.20 14.83
CA ILE A 193 -17.75 -14.76 15.08
C ILE A 193 -17.76 -14.50 16.59
N ARG A 194 -18.73 -15.06 17.32
CA ARG A 194 -18.86 -14.91 18.77
C ARG A 194 -17.63 -15.42 19.50
N ARG A 195 -17.08 -16.57 19.09
CA ARG A 195 -15.86 -17.14 19.69
C ARG A 195 -14.66 -16.21 19.55
N VAL A 196 -14.42 -15.67 18.34
CA VAL A 196 -13.30 -14.74 18.07
C VAL A 196 -13.48 -13.45 18.87
N TRP A 197 -14.68 -12.86 18.81
CA TRP A 197 -15.02 -11.65 19.56
C TRP A 197 -14.79 -11.83 21.07
N GLN A 198 -15.28 -12.92 21.67
CA GLN A 198 -15.10 -13.20 23.08
C GLN A 198 -13.62 -13.38 23.46
N ALA A 199 -12.83 -14.04 22.61
CA ALA A 199 -11.39 -14.19 22.86
C ALA A 199 -10.69 -12.82 22.87
N GLN A 200 -10.97 -11.95 21.91
CA GLN A 200 -10.40 -10.60 21.85
C GLN A 200 -10.84 -9.75 23.04
N GLN A 201 -12.12 -9.81 23.43
CA GLN A 201 -12.63 -9.11 24.62
C GLN A 201 -11.93 -9.56 25.91
N ARG A 202 -11.69 -10.87 26.09
CA ARG A 202 -10.95 -11.39 27.25
C ARG A 202 -9.54 -10.84 27.30
N VAL A 203 -8.84 -10.77 26.16
CA VAL A 203 -7.49 -10.19 26.10
C VAL A 203 -7.51 -8.71 26.53
N LEU A 204 -8.45 -7.92 26.01
CA LEU A 204 -8.58 -6.50 26.37
C LEU A 204 -8.90 -6.28 27.85
N GLN A 205 -9.63 -7.20 28.48
CA GLN A 205 -10.01 -7.12 29.90
C GLN A 205 -8.91 -7.64 30.84
N LEU A 206 -8.27 -8.75 30.49
CA LEU A 206 -7.32 -9.44 31.36
C LEU A 206 -5.91 -8.85 31.27
N TRP A 207 -5.52 -8.31 30.11
CA TRP A 207 -4.16 -7.81 29.86
C TRP A 207 -4.14 -6.37 29.33
N PRO A 208 -4.77 -5.41 30.03
CA PRO A 208 -4.76 -4.01 29.61
C PRO A 208 -3.33 -3.43 29.56
N ASP A 209 -2.45 -3.91 30.44
CA ASP A 209 -1.07 -3.43 30.55
C ASP A 209 -0.19 -3.88 29.37
N LEU A 210 -0.58 -4.95 28.66
CA LEU A 210 0.16 -5.40 27.48
C LEU A 210 0.16 -4.31 26.39
N LEU A 211 -1.01 -3.72 26.11
CA LEU A 211 -1.16 -2.64 25.15
C LEU A 211 -0.49 -1.34 25.63
N THR A 212 -0.57 -1.05 26.93
CA THR A 212 0.12 0.10 27.53
C THR A 212 1.63 -0.03 27.37
N THR A 213 2.19 -1.21 27.67
CA THR A 213 3.63 -1.49 27.55
C THR A 213 4.10 -1.28 26.12
N ARG A 214 3.32 -1.71 25.12
CA ARG A 214 3.64 -1.51 23.70
C ARG A 214 3.79 -0.04 23.32
N VAL A 215 2.93 0.84 23.85
CA VAL A 215 3.04 2.30 23.64
C VAL A 215 4.25 2.86 24.37
N CYS A 216 4.44 2.51 25.65
CA CYS A 216 5.56 2.99 26.46
C CYS A 216 6.93 2.57 25.88
N ASP A 217 7.01 1.38 25.30
CA ASP A 217 8.21 0.83 24.66
C ASP A 217 8.42 1.38 23.24
N GLY A 218 7.61 2.35 22.79
CA GLY A 218 7.74 2.99 21.48
C GLY A 218 7.50 2.03 20.31
N ARG A 219 6.61 1.04 20.49
CA ARG A 219 6.41 -0.02 19.49
C ARG A 219 5.35 0.29 18.44
N ILE A 220 4.72 1.46 18.54
CA ILE A 220 3.78 1.95 17.54
C ILE A 220 4.56 2.92 16.67
N VAL A 221 4.68 2.64 15.38
CA VAL A 221 5.58 3.33 14.45
C VAL A 221 4.85 3.70 13.16
N ASP A 222 5.44 4.56 12.33
CA ASP A 222 4.98 4.77 10.95
C ASP A 222 5.50 3.61 10.07
N GLY A 223 4.77 2.50 10.07
CA GLY A 223 5.06 1.24 9.38
C GLY A 223 4.70 1.27 7.89
N HIS A 224 4.35 0.09 7.36
CA HIS A 224 3.92 -0.10 5.96
C HIS A 224 2.41 0.14 5.79
N GLY A 225 1.59 -0.35 6.71
CA GLY A 225 0.14 -0.23 6.78
C GLY A 225 -0.66 -1.28 5.99
N ASP A 226 -0.03 -1.98 5.06
CA ASP A 226 -0.62 -3.11 4.29
C ASP A 226 0.44 -4.11 3.82
N LEU A 227 1.20 -4.66 4.77
CA LEU A 227 2.35 -5.52 4.46
C LEU A 227 1.91 -6.92 4.01
N ARG A 228 1.88 -7.14 2.69
CA ARG A 228 1.46 -8.41 2.07
C ARG A 228 2.60 -9.10 1.32
N PRO A 229 2.53 -10.42 1.10
CA PRO A 229 3.56 -11.14 0.33
C PRO A 229 3.72 -10.62 -1.12
N GLU A 230 2.64 -10.20 -1.78
CA GLU A 230 2.72 -9.60 -3.13
C GLU A 230 3.49 -8.27 -3.20
N HIS A 231 3.70 -7.63 -2.05
CA HIS A 231 4.45 -6.38 -1.92
C HIS A 231 5.94 -6.61 -1.62
N ILE A 232 6.37 -7.86 -1.40
CA ILE A 232 7.74 -8.21 -1.03
C ILE A 232 8.40 -8.95 -2.19
N TYR A 233 9.52 -8.42 -2.67
CA TYR A 233 10.30 -9.02 -3.76
C TYR A 233 11.67 -9.51 -3.26
N LEU A 234 11.99 -10.76 -3.59
CA LEU A 234 13.22 -11.45 -3.19
C LEU A 234 14.24 -11.40 -4.33
N ALA A 235 14.89 -10.25 -4.52
CA ALA A 235 15.93 -10.07 -5.53
C ALA A 235 16.96 -9.00 -5.14
N PRO A 236 18.26 -9.25 -5.34
CA PRO A 236 19.18 -9.94 -4.40
C PRO A 236 19.07 -9.56 -2.91
N SER A 237 18.39 -8.46 -2.56
CA SER A 237 18.02 -8.10 -1.19
C SER A 237 16.50 -7.89 -1.13
N PRO A 238 15.80 -8.27 -0.04
CA PRO A 238 14.36 -8.05 0.06
C PRO A 238 14.00 -6.58 -0.15
N THR A 239 13.06 -6.33 -1.04
CA THR A 239 12.51 -5.00 -1.31
C THR A 239 11.02 -5.03 -1.05
N VAL A 240 10.51 -4.02 -0.33
CA VAL A 240 9.10 -3.92 0.02
C VAL A 240 8.50 -2.66 -0.58
N ILE A 241 7.43 -2.82 -1.36
CA ILE A 241 6.78 -1.75 -2.13
C ILE A 241 5.33 -1.55 -1.71
N ASP A 242 4.68 -0.51 -2.21
CA ASP A 242 3.25 -0.22 -2.02
C ASP A 242 2.82 0.00 -0.55
N CYS A 243 3.70 0.66 0.21
CA CYS A 243 3.35 1.26 1.51
C CYS A 243 2.24 2.30 1.30
N ILE A 244 1.22 2.28 2.18
CA ILE A 244 0.10 3.23 2.11
C ILE A 244 0.66 4.66 2.10
N GLU A 245 0.26 5.50 1.16
CA GLU A 245 0.81 6.87 1.07
C GLU A 245 -0.16 7.93 1.59
N PHE A 246 -1.46 7.63 1.56
CA PHE A 246 -2.52 8.64 1.61
C PHE A 246 -3.13 8.87 2.99
N ASN A 247 -2.95 7.93 3.93
CA ASN A 247 -3.46 8.08 5.28
C ASN A 247 -2.44 7.53 6.29
N SER A 248 -1.93 8.41 7.15
CA SER A 248 -0.99 8.02 8.21
C SER A 248 -1.62 7.11 9.23
N ASP A 249 -2.91 7.24 9.53
CA ASP A 249 -3.57 6.46 10.58
C ASP A 249 -3.57 4.96 10.25
N PHE A 250 -3.54 4.61 8.96
CA PHE A 250 -3.40 3.22 8.51
C PHE A 250 -1.97 2.68 8.61
N ARG A 251 -0.96 3.55 8.76
CA ARG A 251 0.45 3.17 8.89
C ARG A 251 0.99 3.35 10.28
N GLN A 252 0.29 4.10 11.13
CA GLN A 252 0.60 4.20 12.54
C GLN A 252 0.17 2.90 13.21
N ILE A 253 1.02 1.90 13.06
CA ILE A 253 0.74 0.51 13.42
C ILE A 253 1.74 0.01 14.45
N ASP A 254 1.25 -0.92 15.24
CA ASP A 254 2.01 -1.74 16.14
C ASP A 254 2.89 -2.73 15.36
N VAL A 255 4.21 -2.71 15.56
CA VAL A 255 5.14 -3.58 14.82
C VAL A 255 4.76 -5.06 14.85
N LEU A 256 4.21 -5.55 15.97
CA LEU A 256 3.79 -6.94 16.08
C LEU A 256 2.54 -7.21 15.24
N ASP A 257 1.59 -6.28 15.23
CA ASP A 257 0.38 -6.37 14.41
C ASP A 257 0.71 -6.47 12.92
N GLU A 258 1.64 -5.64 12.43
CA GLU A 258 2.08 -5.66 11.04
C GLU A 258 2.76 -6.98 10.64
N LEU A 259 3.59 -7.55 11.53
CA LEU A 259 4.24 -8.85 11.30
C LEU A 259 3.26 -10.01 11.38
N CYS A 260 2.31 -9.98 12.33
CA CYS A 260 1.23 -10.97 12.41
C CYS A 260 0.34 -10.92 11.16
N PHE A 261 0.09 -9.73 10.62
CA PHE A 261 -0.67 -9.57 9.38
C PHE A 261 0.04 -10.22 8.19
N LEU A 262 1.36 -9.98 8.03
CA LEU A 262 2.16 -10.64 7.01
C LEU A 262 2.15 -12.17 7.17
N ASP A 263 2.31 -12.68 8.39
CA ASP A 263 2.27 -14.11 8.68
C ASP A 263 0.93 -14.74 8.28
N MET A 264 -0.19 -14.13 8.67
CA MET A 264 -1.52 -14.59 8.26
C MET A 264 -1.70 -14.61 6.74
N GLU A 265 -1.20 -13.60 6.03
CA GLU A 265 -1.28 -13.56 4.57
C GLU A 265 -0.38 -14.61 3.91
N CYS A 266 0.80 -14.90 4.48
CA CYS A 266 1.64 -16.02 4.04
C CYS A 266 0.90 -17.35 4.22
N VAL A 267 0.37 -17.63 5.41
CA VAL A 267 -0.37 -18.87 5.72
C VAL A 267 -1.60 -19.03 4.82
N ARG A 268 -2.25 -17.94 4.45
CA ARG A 268 -3.39 -17.95 3.51
C ARG A 268 -2.98 -18.41 2.10
N LEU A 269 -1.75 -18.15 1.68
CA LEU A 269 -1.24 -18.48 0.36
C LEU A 269 -0.67 -19.90 0.26
N GLY A 270 -0.23 -20.50 1.38
CA GLY A 270 0.32 -21.85 1.46
C GLY A 270 1.73 -21.89 2.03
#